data_AF-A0A7S2MUF2-F1
#
_entry.id   AF-A0A7S2MUF2-F1
#
_cell.length_a   1.000
_cell.length_b   1.000
_cell.length_c   1.000
_cell.angle_alpha   90.00
_cell.angle_beta   90.00
_cell.angle_gamma   90.00
#
_symmetry.space_group_name_H-M   'P 1'
#
loop_
_entity.id
_entity.type
_entity.pdbx_description
1 polymer ?
#
loop_
_entity_poly.entity_id
_entity_poly.type
_entity_poly.pdbx_seq_one_letter_code
_entity_poly.pdbx_strand_id
1 'polypeptide(L)'
;WHSTGALIEDSTDFPSDAAPPPSAHPSPPPAPPSMEEVTHSIVMNAGWTWISSPLLNGGTNDVLGNMSGLATNYDDMIKNQQLFSNYIPGYGWFGQLEVVTPQDGYKVHLTTTGGVMSLTGVLSSQNGVTRNLYSGWTLFGWPSMV
;
A
#
# COMPACT_ATOMS: atom_id res chain seq x y z
N TRP A 1 -19.10 -32.11 -90.90
CA TRP A 1 -19.28 -30.73 -90.43
C TRP A 1 -20.45 -30.70 -89.45
N HIS A 2 -20.13 -30.44 -88.17
CA HIS A 2 -20.98 -29.99 -87.04
C HIS A 2 -22.16 -30.90 -86.63
N SER A 3 -22.46 -31.14 -85.35
CA SER A 3 -22.36 -30.27 -84.17
C SER A 3 -22.29 -31.09 -82.87
N THR A 4 -21.58 -30.59 -81.87
CA THR A 4 -21.41 -31.13 -80.50
C THR A 4 -21.64 -30.01 -79.48
N GLY A 5 -22.30 -30.33 -78.37
CA GLY A 5 -22.45 -29.50 -77.15
C GLY A 5 -23.86 -29.67 -76.57
N ALA A 6 -24.15 -30.51 -75.57
CA ALA A 6 -23.75 -30.48 -74.14
C ALA A 6 -24.13 -29.14 -73.47
N LEU A 7 -25.26 -29.03 -72.75
CA LEU A 7 -25.63 -29.51 -71.41
C LEU A 7 -25.02 -28.67 -70.24
N ILE A 8 -25.94 -27.94 -69.54
CA ILE A 8 -26.08 -27.66 -68.08
C ILE A 8 -24.88 -26.96 -67.39
N GLU A 9 -24.98 -25.84 -66.65
CA GLU A 9 -25.41 -25.62 -65.24
C GLU A 9 -25.09 -24.14 -64.93
N ASP A 10 -26.00 -23.35 -64.36
CA ASP A 10 -26.23 -23.17 -62.91
C ASP A 10 -25.44 -21.99 -62.31
N SER A 11 -26.15 -21.21 -61.49
CA SER A 11 -25.62 -20.32 -60.45
C SER A 11 -24.57 -19.27 -60.83
N THR A 12 -25.04 -18.03 -61.07
CA THR A 12 -24.24 -16.84 -60.75
C THR A 12 -24.14 -16.70 -59.22
N ASP A 13 -23.31 -17.52 -58.58
CA ASP A 13 -22.89 -17.34 -57.20
C ASP A 13 -21.59 -16.52 -57.22
N PHE A 14 -21.70 -15.21 -56.96
CA PHE A 14 -20.52 -14.39 -56.72
C PHE A 14 -19.97 -14.79 -55.36
N PRO A 15 -18.69 -15.18 -55.23
CA PRO A 15 -18.14 -15.43 -53.90
C PRO A 15 -18.26 -14.14 -53.09
N SER A 16 -19.05 -14.20 -52.02
CA SER A 16 -19.16 -13.12 -51.04
C SER A 16 -17.76 -12.81 -50.55
N ASP A 17 -17.28 -11.63 -50.93
CA ASP A 17 -16.01 -11.05 -50.51
C ASP A 17 -15.84 -11.24 -49.00
N ALA A 18 -14.93 -12.13 -48.62
CA ALA A 18 -14.62 -12.40 -47.23
C ALA A 18 -14.06 -11.10 -46.64
N ALA A 19 -14.74 -10.54 -45.63
CA ALA A 19 -14.26 -9.35 -44.95
C ALA A 19 -12.80 -9.53 -44.53
N PRO A 20 -11.92 -8.54 -44.73
CA PRO A 20 -10.55 -8.63 -44.26
C PRO A 20 -10.54 -8.89 -42.76
N PRO A 21 -9.56 -9.65 -42.23
CA PRO A 21 -9.46 -9.88 -40.80
C PRO A 21 -9.45 -8.53 -40.08
N PRO A 22 -10.09 -8.41 -38.90
CA PRO A 22 -10.04 -7.17 -38.14
C PRO A 22 -8.58 -6.78 -37.93
N SER A 23 -8.22 -5.55 -38.28
CA SER A 23 -6.92 -4.97 -37.95
C SER A 23 -6.61 -5.27 -36.49
N ALA A 24 -5.50 -5.95 -36.22
CA ALA A 24 -5.08 -6.20 -34.84
C ALA A 24 -5.04 -4.86 -34.10
N HIS A 25 -5.89 -4.70 -33.09
CA HIS A 25 -5.74 -3.60 -32.15
C HIS A 25 -4.32 -3.69 -31.59
N PRO A 26 -3.56 -2.57 -31.52
CA PRO A 26 -2.29 -2.60 -30.82
C PRO A 26 -2.55 -3.08 -29.39
N SER A 27 -1.77 -4.07 -28.94
CA SER A 27 -1.84 -4.52 -27.56
C SER A 27 -1.71 -3.30 -26.64
N PRO A 28 -2.52 -3.18 -25.58
CA PRO A 28 -2.32 -2.12 -24.60
C PRO A 28 -0.87 -2.16 -24.09
N PRO A 29 -0.27 -1.00 -23.75
CA PRO A 29 1.06 -0.97 -23.16
C PRO A 29 1.14 -1.95 -21.98
N PRO A 30 2.29 -2.61 -21.75
CA PRO A 30 2.50 -3.39 -20.54
C PRO A 30 2.10 -2.53 -19.33
N ALA A 31 1.27 -3.06 -18.44
CA ALA A 31 0.98 -2.39 -17.18
C ALA A 31 2.32 -2.07 -16.49
N PRO A 32 2.45 -0.89 -15.84
CA PRO A 32 3.63 -0.62 -15.02
C PRO A 32 3.82 -1.77 -14.03
N PRO A 33 5.08 -2.09 -13.63
CA PRO A 33 5.33 -3.14 -12.66
C PRO A 33 4.43 -2.87 -11.45
N SER A 34 3.62 -3.86 -11.05
CA SER A 34 2.89 -3.80 -9.79
C SER A 34 3.94 -3.61 -8.70
N MET A 35 4.03 -2.40 -8.15
CA MET A 35 4.79 -2.20 -6.94
C MET A 35 4.16 -3.12 -5.89
N GLU A 36 4.92 -4.07 -5.39
CA GLU A 36 4.43 -5.06 -4.44
C GLU A 36 4.04 -4.32 -3.15
N GLU A 37 2.74 -4.09 -2.98
CA GLU A 37 2.21 -3.52 -1.75
C GLU A 37 2.30 -4.57 -0.65
N VAL A 38 2.93 -4.19 0.46
CA VAL A 38 3.05 -5.04 1.63
C VAL A 38 2.15 -4.49 2.72
N THR A 39 1.43 -5.39 3.39
CA THR A 39 0.65 -5.06 4.59
C THR A 39 1.37 -5.56 5.84
N HIS A 40 1.60 -4.67 6.80
CA HIS A 40 2.10 -4.99 8.12
C HIS A 40 1.01 -4.70 9.16
N SER A 41 0.55 -5.75 9.85
CA SER A 41 -0.42 -5.64 10.94
C SER A 41 0.28 -5.69 12.29
N ILE A 42 -0.02 -4.70 13.14
CA ILE A 42 0.53 -4.54 14.49
C ILE A 42 -0.61 -4.68 15.49
N VAL A 43 -0.53 -5.68 16.36
CA VAL A 43 -1.48 -5.86 17.45
C VAL A 43 -1.10 -4.95 18.62
N MET A 44 -2.07 -4.21 19.13
CA MET A 44 -1.93 -3.30 20.26
C MET A 44 -2.89 -3.70 21.37
N ASN A 45 -2.41 -3.66 22.61
CA ASN A 45 -3.25 -3.88 23.78
C ASN A 45 -3.61 -2.52 24.41
N ALA A 46 -4.63 -2.51 25.28
CA ALA A 46 -4.77 -1.42 26.22
C ALA A 46 -3.49 -1.31 27.09
N GLY A 47 -3.05 -0.09 27.36
CA GLY A 47 -1.75 0.22 27.92
C GLY A 47 -0.69 0.47 26.84
N TRP A 48 0.57 0.24 27.21
CA TRP A 48 1.72 0.58 26.37
C TRP A 48 2.09 -0.54 25.39
N THR A 49 2.06 -0.22 24.09
CA THR A 49 2.55 -1.08 23.01
C THR A 49 3.72 -0.40 22.29
N TRP A 50 4.76 -1.16 21.97
CA TRP A 50 5.86 -0.69 21.12
C TRP A 50 5.53 -0.95 19.65
N ILE A 51 5.77 0.04 18.80
CA ILE A 51 5.52 -0.05 17.37
C ILE A 51 6.75 0.42 16.58
N SER A 52 7.03 -0.30 15.49
CA SER A 52 8.03 0.04 14.50
C SER A 52 7.67 -0.65 13.18
N SER A 53 7.70 0.07 12.06
CA SER A 53 7.44 -0.51 10.75
C SER A 53 8.13 0.31 9.66
N PRO A 54 8.65 -0.33 8.59
CA PRO A 54 9.15 0.38 7.41
C PRO A 54 8.10 1.31 6.78
N LEU A 55 6.82 1.05 7.05
CA LEU A 55 5.67 1.79 6.53
C LEU A 55 5.25 2.99 7.41
N LEU A 56 5.88 3.22 8.57
CA LEU A 56 5.63 4.41 9.40
C LEU A 56 6.37 5.63 8.81
N ASN A 57 5.91 6.14 7.68
CA ASN A 57 6.55 7.26 7.00
C ASN A 57 5.53 8.33 6.63
N GLY A 58 5.58 9.47 7.31
CA GLY A 58 4.73 10.62 7.00
C GLY A 58 4.21 11.36 8.23
N GLY A 59 3.18 12.19 8.02
CA GLY A 59 2.52 12.90 9.10
C GLY A 59 1.90 11.92 10.10
N THR A 60 2.00 12.22 11.39
CA THR A 60 1.47 11.36 12.47
C THR A 60 -0.03 11.15 12.30
N ASN A 61 -0.78 12.18 11.92
CA ASN A 61 -2.22 12.08 11.63
C ASN A 61 -2.52 11.18 10.43
N ASP A 62 -1.70 11.24 9.38
CA ASP A 62 -1.92 10.46 8.16
C ASP A 62 -1.63 8.97 8.42
N VAL A 63 -0.48 8.70 9.03
CA VAL A 63 -0.02 7.33 9.27
C VAL A 63 -0.86 6.64 10.35
N LEU A 64 -1.15 7.34 11.44
CA LEU A 64 -1.98 6.81 12.53
C LEU A 64 -3.48 7.00 12.29
N GLY A 65 -3.90 7.65 11.20
CA GLY A 65 -5.32 7.72 10.81
C GLY A 65 -5.93 6.32 10.61
N ASN A 66 -5.09 5.35 10.21
CA ASN A 66 -5.46 3.93 10.12
C ASN A 66 -5.72 3.27 11.49
N MET A 67 -5.47 3.95 12.61
CA MET A 67 -5.84 3.50 13.95
C MET A 67 -7.29 3.86 14.33
N SER A 68 -8.12 4.26 13.37
CA SER A 68 -9.52 4.65 13.60
C SER A 68 -10.25 3.62 14.46
N GLY A 69 -10.70 4.06 15.65
CA GLY A 69 -11.39 3.22 16.64
C GLY A 69 -10.51 2.60 17.72
N LEU A 70 -9.18 2.69 17.61
CA LEU A 70 -8.24 2.27 18.65
C LEU A 70 -7.95 3.41 19.63
N ALA A 71 -7.63 4.61 19.11
CA ALA A 71 -7.49 5.82 19.91
C ALA A 71 -8.84 6.57 19.96
N THR A 72 -9.37 6.76 21.16
CA THR A 72 -10.70 7.35 21.41
C THR A 72 -10.71 8.33 22.57
N ASN A 73 -9.62 8.45 23.34
CA ASN A 73 -9.54 9.25 24.55
C ASN A 73 -8.41 10.28 24.47
N TYR A 74 -8.57 11.37 25.22
CA TYR A 74 -7.55 12.43 25.39
C TYR A 74 -6.25 11.92 26.00
N ASP A 75 -6.30 10.81 26.73
CA ASP A 75 -5.17 10.16 27.40
C ASP A 75 -4.43 9.14 26.51
N ASP A 76 -4.90 8.92 25.27
CA ASP A 76 -4.18 8.10 24.30
C ASP A 76 -2.98 8.89 23.78
N MET A 77 -1.81 8.25 23.76
CA MET A 77 -0.55 8.96 23.53
C MET A 77 0.38 8.15 22.63
N ILE A 78 1.04 8.82 21.70
CA ILE A 78 2.21 8.31 21.00
C ILE A 78 3.46 9.09 21.41
N LYS A 79 4.58 8.40 21.59
CA LYS A 79 5.87 9.04 21.85
C LYS A 79 7.04 8.31 21.19
N ASN A 80 8.07 9.06 20.83
CA ASN A 80 9.41 8.52 20.57
C ASN A 80 10.33 8.89 21.75
N GLN A 81 11.65 8.88 21.53
CA GLN A 81 12.64 9.19 22.57
C GLN A 81 12.67 10.67 22.98
N GLN A 82 12.16 11.58 22.15
CA GLN A 82 12.32 13.02 22.33
C GLN A 82 10.99 13.78 22.38
N LEU A 83 9.98 13.31 21.65
CA LEU A 83 8.74 13.99 21.34
C LEU A 83 7.54 13.08 21.66
N PHE A 84 6.40 13.70 21.92
CA PHE A 84 5.13 13.03 22.14
C PHE A 84 3.97 13.81 21.53
N SER A 85 2.88 13.11 21.28
CA SER A 85 1.60 13.64 20.85
C SER A 85 0.46 12.87 21.52
N ASN A 86 -0.61 13.59 21.89
CA ASN A 86 -1.82 13.01 22.46
C ASN A 86 -2.92 12.99 21.41
N TYR A 87 -3.83 12.03 21.51
CA TYR A 87 -5.01 11.99 20.67
C TYR A 87 -6.06 12.96 21.21
N ILE A 88 -6.68 13.75 20.33
CA ILE A 88 -7.79 14.62 20.64
C ILE A 88 -9.01 14.10 19.86
N PRO A 89 -10.05 13.58 20.55
CA PRO A 89 -11.27 13.12 19.91
C PRO A 89 -11.88 14.18 18.98
N GLY A 90 -12.14 13.79 17.73
CA GLY A 90 -12.69 14.67 16.69
C GLY A 90 -11.67 15.54 15.95
N TYR A 91 -10.40 15.56 16.38
CA TYR A 91 -9.33 16.35 15.74
C TYR A 91 -8.15 15.50 15.27
N GLY A 92 -7.81 14.44 15.99
CA GLY A 92 -6.65 13.58 15.68
C GLY A 92 -5.49 13.77 16.67
N TRP A 93 -4.29 13.37 16.25
CA TRP A 93 -3.06 13.45 17.04
C TRP A 93 -2.52 14.88 17.07
N PHE A 94 -2.24 15.38 18.28
CA PHE A 94 -1.75 16.73 18.51
C PHE A 94 -0.59 16.73 19.52
N GLY A 95 0.50 17.42 19.16
CA GLY A 95 1.69 17.53 19.99
C GLY A 95 2.94 17.82 19.15
N GLN A 96 4.10 17.59 19.75
CA GLN A 96 5.38 17.89 19.10
C GLN A 96 5.80 16.77 18.13
N LEU A 97 5.28 15.56 18.31
CA LEU A 97 5.51 14.47 17.37
C LEU A 97 4.53 14.59 16.20
N GLU A 98 4.90 15.40 15.22
CA GLU A 98 4.08 15.67 14.03
C GLU A 98 4.39 14.71 12.88
N VAL A 99 5.58 14.12 12.85
CA VAL A 99 6.05 13.22 11.79
C VAL A 99 6.53 11.91 12.39
N VAL A 100 6.11 10.80 11.79
CA VAL A 100 6.66 9.46 12.08
C VAL A 100 7.57 9.02 10.94
N THR A 101 8.69 8.41 11.31
CA THR A 101 9.71 7.94 10.40
C THR A 101 9.98 6.46 10.63
N PRO A 102 10.31 5.69 9.59
CA PRO A 102 10.58 4.27 9.77
C PRO A 102 11.88 3.99 10.53
N GLN A 103 12.67 5.05 10.76
CA GLN A 103 13.92 4.95 11.49
C GLN A 103 13.73 4.92 13.01
N ASP A 104 12.60 5.44 13.50
CA ASP A 104 12.35 5.53 14.92
C ASP A 104 11.50 4.37 15.44
N GLY A 105 11.66 4.07 16.73
CA GLY A 105 10.73 3.24 17.48
C GLY A 105 9.77 4.13 18.27
N TYR A 106 8.50 3.78 18.25
CA TYR A 106 7.45 4.53 18.96
C TYR A 106 6.81 3.67 20.05
N LYS A 107 6.33 4.33 21.10
CA LYS A 107 5.40 3.74 22.05
C LYS A 107 4.03 4.38 21.87
N VAL A 108 3.02 3.55 21.73
CA VAL A 108 1.62 3.98 21.78
C VAL A 108 1.01 3.51 23.09
N HIS A 109 0.26 4.39 23.73
CA HIS A 109 -0.59 4.11 24.88
C HIS A 109 -2.04 4.23 24.46
N LEU A 110 -2.81 3.14 24.64
CA LEU A 110 -4.25 3.13 24.44
C LEU A 110 -4.95 2.91 25.78
N THR A 111 -5.84 3.79 26.21
CA THR A 111 -6.43 3.71 27.55
C THR A 111 -7.52 2.67 27.67
N THR A 112 -8.32 2.50 26.61
CA THR A 112 -9.62 1.83 26.73
C THR A 112 -9.63 0.48 26.02
N THR A 113 -9.17 0.45 24.77
CA THR A 113 -9.34 -0.72 23.90
C THR A 113 -8.07 -0.95 23.09
N GLY A 114 -7.59 -2.19 23.09
CA GLY A 114 -6.58 -2.67 22.15
C GLY A 114 -7.21 -3.13 20.84
N GLY A 115 -6.41 -3.27 19.79
CA GLY A 115 -6.84 -3.81 18.52
C GLY A 115 -5.69 -3.92 17.54
N VAL A 116 -6.00 -4.00 16.24
CA VAL A 116 -4.97 -4.20 15.21
C VAL A 116 -4.91 -2.97 14.33
N MET A 117 -3.71 -2.41 14.20
CA MET A 117 -3.41 -1.39 13.20
C MET A 117 -2.79 -2.07 11.97
N SER A 118 -3.31 -1.78 10.79
CA SER A 118 -2.76 -2.27 9.53
C SER A 118 -2.15 -1.11 8.73
N LEU A 119 -0.89 -1.27 8.37
CA LEU A 119 -0.15 -0.36 7.50
C LEU A 119 0.02 -1.06 6.15
N THR A 120 -0.45 -0.46 5.07
CA THR A 120 -0.25 -0.96 3.71
C THR A 120 0.51 0.07 2.90
N GLY A 121 1.54 -0.37 2.19
CA GLY A 121 2.27 0.50 1.28
C GLY A 121 3.39 -0.24 0.57
N VAL A 122 4.06 0.48 -0.33
CA VAL A 122 5.22 -0.03 -1.05
C VAL A 122 6.46 0.15 -0.19
N LEU A 123 7.26 -0.91 -0.04
CA LEU A 123 8.54 -0.83 0.64
C LEU A 123 9.54 -0.01 -0.20
N SER A 124 10.04 1.08 0.35
CA SER A 124 11.20 1.77 -0.21
C SER A 124 12.46 1.09 0.31
N SER A 125 13.43 0.83 -0.57
CA SER A 125 14.72 0.25 -0.16
C SER A 125 15.47 1.20 0.77
N GLN A 126 15.58 0.87 2.06
CA GLN A 126 16.31 1.67 3.06
C GLN A 126 17.80 1.28 3.17
N ASN A 127 18.48 1.12 2.03
CA ASN A 127 19.89 0.76 2.03
C ASN A 127 20.76 1.97 2.45
N GLY A 128 21.62 1.80 3.47
CA GLY A 128 22.61 2.83 3.88
C GLY A 128 22.14 3.90 4.89
N VAL A 129 21.08 3.65 5.67
CA VAL A 129 20.61 4.64 6.66
C VAL A 129 21.47 4.67 7.93
N THR A 130 22.21 5.77 8.14
CA THR A 130 22.96 6.04 9.39
C THR A 130 22.00 6.39 10.53
N ARG A 131 22.14 5.74 11.70
CA ARG A 131 21.35 6.00 12.91
C ARG A 131 22.19 6.69 13.97
N ASN A 132 21.68 7.76 14.58
CA ASN A 132 22.26 8.32 15.79
C ASN A 132 21.85 7.46 16.99
N LEU A 133 22.83 7.02 17.78
CA LEU A 133 22.60 6.26 19.01
C LEU A 133 22.46 7.23 20.17
N TYR A 134 21.26 7.35 20.73
CA TYR A 134 21.03 8.07 21.97
C TYR A 134 21.31 7.16 23.18
N SER A 135 21.75 7.74 24.29
CA SER A 135 21.92 7.01 25.56
C SER A 135 20.58 6.44 26.03
N GLY A 136 20.40 5.11 25.97
CA GLY A 136 19.17 4.43 26.38
C GLY A 136 18.78 3.28 25.44
N TRP A 137 17.47 2.98 25.36
CA TRP A 137 16.92 1.90 24.53
C TRP A 137 16.85 2.30 23.05
N THR A 138 17.65 1.67 22.19
CA THR A 138 17.51 1.76 20.73
C THR A 138 16.81 0.52 20.20
N LEU A 139 15.59 0.67 19.68
CA LEU A 139 14.92 -0.40 18.94
C LEU A 139 15.40 -0.33 17.47
N PHE A 140 16.02 -1.40 16.97
CA PHE A 140 16.27 -1.53 15.54
C PHE A 140 14.96 -1.95 14.85
N GLY A 141 14.50 -1.13 13.91
CA GLY A 141 13.40 -1.49 13.02
C GLY A 141 13.77 -2.66 12.09
N TRP A 142 12.75 -3.25 11.48
CA TRP A 142 12.82 -4.48 10.68
C TRP A 142 14.00 -4.49 9.68
N PRO A 143 14.90 -5.50 9.73
CA PRO A 143 15.85 -5.74 8.66
C PRO A 143 15.12 -6.34 7.46
N SER A 144 15.05 -5.61 6.35
CA SER A 144 14.74 -6.21 5.05
C SER A 144 15.89 -7.16 4.73
N MET A 145 15.62 -8.47 4.73
CA MET A 145 16.49 -9.45 4.09
C MET A 145 16.02 -9.60 2.65
N VAL A 146 16.98 -9.39 1.75
CA VAL A 146 16.90 -9.63 0.30
C VAL A 146 16.62 -11.09 -0.01
#